data_AF-A0A969GHI9-F1
#
_entry.id   AF-A0A969GHI9-F1
#
_cell.length_a   1.000
_cell.length_b   1.000
_cell.length_c   1.000
_cell.angle_alpha   90.00
_cell.angle_beta   90.00
_cell.angle_gamma   90.00
#
_symmetry.space_group_name_H-M   'P 1'
#
loop_
_entity.id
_entity.type
_entity.pdbx_description
1 polymer ?
#
loop_
_entity_poly.entity_id
_entity_poly.type
_entity_poly.pdbx_seq_one_letter_code
_entity_poly.pdbx_strand_id
1 'polypeptide(L)'
;MSLGQHREAREIFEKLLADQSTPAPVRDQAWFYLGKVLYAAGLYDASERALRSVTGSLPVALDSERRLLLAQGLMYRERFDAAVAELDGWAARGTGPPMGSSTSAWRWCAPAAPSVACSCWTGSGSW
;
A
#
# COMPACT_ATOMS: atom_id res chain seq x y z
N MET A 1 -20.99 0.34 12.90
CA MET A 1 -22.06 -0.03 11.96
C MET A 1 -21.38 -0.45 10.67
N SER A 2 -21.29 -1.74 10.29
CA SER A 2 -20.45 -2.07 9.10
C SER A 2 -20.64 -3.44 8.42
N LEU A 3 -21.04 -4.49 9.13
CA LEU A 3 -20.99 -5.85 8.54
C LEU A 3 -22.00 -6.08 7.38
N GLY A 4 -23.18 -5.47 7.44
CA GLY A 4 -24.20 -5.62 6.38
C GLY A 4 -23.84 -4.92 5.07
N GLN A 5 -23.25 -3.72 5.15
CA GLN A 5 -22.91 -2.90 3.97
C GLN A 5 -21.74 -3.48 3.16
N HIS A 6 -20.76 -4.15 3.82
CA HIS A 6 -19.67 -4.81 3.11
C HIS A 6 -20.15 -5.99 2.25
N ARG A 7 -21.19 -6.70 2.72
CA ARG A 7 -21.74 -7.85 2.00
C ARG A 7 -22.48 -7.43 0.73
N GLU A 8 -23.34 -6.42 0.84
CA GLU A 8 -24.09 -5.89 -0.31
C GLU A 8 -23.15 -5.31 -1.38
N ALA A 9 -22.14 -4.51 -0.96
CA ALA A 9 -21.15 -3.97 -1.88
C ALA A 9 -20.37 -5.08 -2.62
N ARG A 10 -19.98 -6.13 -1.90
CA ARG A 10 -19.31 -7.30 -2.51
C ARG A 10 -20.20 -7.96 -3.57
N GLU A 11 -21.47 -8.23 -3.26
CA GLU A 11 -22.41 -8.87 -4.20
C GLU A 11 -22.61 -8.02 -5.48
N ILE A 12 -22.67 -6.68 -5.35
CA ILE A 12 -22.79 -5.78 -6.51
C ILE A 12 -21.54 -5.86 -7.40
N PHE A 13 -20.34 -5.79 -6.81
CA PHE A 13 -19.11 -5.87 -7.59
C PHE A 13 -18.92 -7.25 -8.23
N GLU A 14 -19.28 -8.34 -7.54
CA GLU A 14 -19.24 -9.69 -8.10
C GLU A 14 -20.17 -9.83 -9.32
N LYS A 15 -21.38 -9.26 -9.26
CA LYS A 15 -22.31 -9.23 -10.42
C LYS A 15 -21.74 -8.43 -11.59
N LEU A 16 -21.15 -7.27 -11.32
CA LEU A 16 -20.52 -6.43 -12.35
C LEU A 16 -19.34 -7.14 -13.02
N LEU A 17 -18.55 -7.90 -12.25
CA LEU A 17 -17.39 -8.63 -12.76
C LEU A 17 -17.78 -9.91 -13.52
N ALA A 18 -18.94 -10.49 -13.23
CA ALA A 18 -19.50 -11.62 -13.99
C ALA A 18 -19.99 -11.19 -15.40
N ASP A 19 -20.28 -9.91 -15.59
CA ASP A 19 -20.67 -9.37 -16.88
C ASP A 19 -19.46 -9.10 -17.78
N GLN A 20 -19.28 -9.96 -18.78
CA GLN A 20 -18.19 -9.87 -19.76
C GLN A 20 -18.31 -8.66 -20.70
N SER A 21 -19.50 -8.04 -20.80
CA SER A 21 -19.71 -6.83 -21.61
C SER A 21 -19.14 -5.56 -20.96
N THR A 22 -18.77 -5.64 -19.68
CA THR A 22 -18.16 -4.52 -18.94
C THR A 22 -16.82 -4.13 -19.58
N PRO A 23 -16.63 -2.85 -19.95
CA PRO A 23 -15.36 -2.36 -20.49
C PRO A 23 -14.19 -2.62 -19.54
N ALA A 24 -13.02 -2.97 -20.10
CA ALA A 24 -11.84 -3.32 -19.30
C ALA A 24 -11.46 -2.27 -18.23
N PRO A 25 -11.48 -0.94 -18.49
CA PRO A 25 -11.16 0.06 -17.48
C PRO A 25 -12.14 0.07 -16.30
N VAL A 26 -13.42 -0.20 -16.57
CA VAL A 26 -14.46 -0.27 -15.53
C VAL A 26 -14.30 -1.56 -14.73
N ARG A 27 -13.96 -2.67 -15.38
CA ARG A 27 -13.67 -3.95 -14.73
C ARG A 27 -12.48 -3.85 -13.78
N ASP A 28 -11.40 -3.20 -14.19
CA ASP A 28 -10.22 -2.96 -13.36
C ASP A 28 -10.54 -2.10 -12.13
N GLN A 29 -11.36 -1.05 -12.31
CA GLN A 29 -11.85 -0.26 -11.18
C GLN A 29 -12.75 -1.08 -10.24
N ALA A 30 -13.62 -1.93 -10.79
CA ALA A 30 -14.47 -2.81 -10.00
C ALA A 30 -13.65 -3.80 -9.17
N TRP A 31 -12.59 -4.39 -9.73
CA TRP A 31 -11.64 -5.23 -9.00
C TRP A 31 -10.96 -4.47 -7.86
N PHE A 32 -10.51 -3.24 -8.12
CA PHE A 32 -9.92 -2.38 -7.09
C PHE A 32 -10.90 -2.12 -5.93
N TYR A 33 -12.13 -1.71 -6.22
CA TYR A 33 -13.12 -1.41 -5.19
C TYR A 33 -13.59 -2.66 -4.44
N LEU A 34 -13.71 -3.80 -5.11
CA LEU A 34 -13.95 -5.08 -4.46
C LEU A 34 -12.83 -5.40 -3.46
N GLY A 35 -11.57 -5.20 -3.86
CA GLY A 35 -10.41 -5.35 -2.99
C GLY A 35 -10.49 -4.49 -1.73
N LYS A 36 -10.92 -3.22 -1.85
CA LYS A 36 -11.14 -2.31 -0.71
C LYS A 36 -12.21 -2.81 0.26
N VAL A 37 -13.33 -3.28 -0.26
CA VAL A 37 -14.42 -3.80 0.58
C VAL A 37 -13.97 -5.06 1.33
N LEU A 38 -13.27 -5.97 0.65
CA LEU A 38 -12.71 -7.18 1.26
C LEU A 38 -11.66 -6.86 2.34
N TYR A 39 -10.83 -5.83 2.11
CA TYR A 39 -9.87 -5.35 3.08
C TYR A 39 -10.56 -4.82 4.34
N ALA A 40 -11.58 -3.97 4.19
CA ALA A 40 -12.35 -3.42 5.30
C ALA A 40 -13.08 -4.51 6.11
N ALA A 41 -13.43 -5.63 5.46
CA ALA A 41 -14.01 -6.80 6.10
C ALA A 41 -12.98 -7.72 6.79
N GLY A 42 -11.67 -7.40 6.74
CA GLY A 42 -10.58 -8.21 7.30
C GLY A 42 -10.22 -9.44 6.47
N LEU A 43 -10.77 -9.58 5.26
CA LEU A 43 -10.51 -10.71 4.36
C LEU A 43 -9.26 -10.43 3.50
N TYR A 44 -8.09 -10.35 4.15
CA TYR A 44 -6.85 -9.87 3.52
C TYR A 44 -6.40 -10.73 2.32
N ASP A 45 -6.54 -12.05 2.36
CA ASP A 45 -6.20 -12.91 1.21
C ASP A 45 -7.13 -12.71 0.01
N ALA A 46 -8.43 -12.52 0.28
CA ALA A 46 -9.40 -12.25 -0.78
C ALA A 46 -9.19 -10.86 -1.38
N SER A 47 -8.89 -9.88 -0.52
CA SER A 47 -8.53 -8.53 -0.93
C SER A 47 -7.29 -8.54 -1.83
N GLU A 48 -6.21 -9.23 -1.43
CA GLU A 48 -5.00 -9.34 -2.25
C GLU A 48 -5.31 -9.92 -3.64
N ARG A 49 -6.07 -11.02 -3.72
CA ARG A 49 -6.45 -11.61 -5.00
C ARG A 49 -7.20 -10.60 -5.88
N ALA A 50 -8.21 -9.91 -5.34
CA ALA A 50 -8.98 -8.93 -6.08
C ALA A 50 -8.11 -7.75 -6.57
N LEU A 51 -7.23 -7.22 -5.71
CA LEU A 51 -6.32 -6.11 -6.06
C LEU A 51 -5.26 -6.52 -7.10
N ARG A 52 -4.86 -7.80 -7.13
CA ARG A 52 -3.95 -8.34 -8.16
C ARG A 52 -4.65 -8.71 -9.47
N SER A 53 -5.98 -8.87 -9.48
CA SER A 53 -6.77 -9.10 -10.71
C SER A 53 -6.88 -7.88 -11.61
N VAL A 54 -6.46 -6.71 -11.15
CA VAL A 54 -6.34 -5.50 -11.98
C VAL A 54 -5.26 -5.73 -13.02
N THR A 55 -5.62 -5.70 -14.31
CA THR A 55 -4.72 -6.01 -15.43
C THR A 55 -4.37 -4.80 -16.27
N GLY A 56 -5.26 -3.81 -16.36
CA GLY A 56 -5.04 -2.58 -17.09
C GLY A 56 -4.43 -1.46 -16.24
N SER A 57 -4.23 -0.31 -16.88
CA SER A 57 -3.73 0.88 -16.21
C SER A 57 -4.84 1.53 -15.39
N LEU A 58 -4.69 1.52 -14.07
CA LEU A 58 -5.49 2.37 -13.19
C LEU A 58 -4.98 3.82 -13.25
N PRO A 59 -5.85 4.81 -12.96
CA PRO A 59 -5.40 6.15 -12.62
C PRO A 59 -4.34 6.09 -11.50
N VAL A 60 -3.30 6.91 -11.58
CA VAL A 60 -2.16 6.92 -10.64
C VAL A 60 -2.62 6.94 -9.18
N ALA A 61 -3.65 7.72 -8.87
CA ALA A 61 -4.26 7.79 -7.55
C ALA A 61 -4.74 6.43 -7.02
N LEU A 62 -5.42 5.65 -7.87
CA LEU A 62 -5.96 4.35 -7.52
C LEU A 62 -4.87 3.28 -7.49
N ASP A 63 -3.87 3.34 -8.40
CA ASP A 63 -2.75 2.39 -8.36
C ASP A 63 -1.88 2.59 -7.11
N SER A 64 -1.60 3.84 -6.73
CA SER A 64 -0.91 4.13 -5.47
C SER A 64 -1.68 3.56 -4.27
N GLU A 65 -2.99 3.77 -4.20
CA GLU A 65 -3.81 3.23 -3.11
C GLU A 65 -3.86 1.69 -3.14
N ARG A 66 -3.93 1.08 -4.33
CA ARG A 66 -3.92 -0.38 -4.53
C ARG A 66 -2.67 -1.01 -3.93
N ARG A 67 -1.50 -0.46 -4.23
CA ARG A 67 -0.21 -0.92 -3.69
C ARG A 67 -0.13 -0.76 -2.18
N LEU A 68 -0.65 0.35 -1.64
CA LEU A 68 -0.71 0.56 -0.20
C LEU A 68 -1.57 -0.51 0.49
N LEU A 69 -2.76 -0.81 -0.04
CA LEU A 69 -3.65 -1.83 0.52
C LEU A 69 -3.05 -3.24 0.43
N LEU A 70 -2.36 -3.56 -0.67
CA LEU A 70 -1.62 -4.82 -0.81
C LEU A 70 -0.55 -4.94 0.28
N ALA A 71 0.27 -3.90 0.47
CA ALA A 71 1.31 -3.88 1.48
C ALA A 71 0.76 -3.99 2.91
N GLN A 72 -0.27 -3.20 3.24
CA GLN A 72 -0.91 -3.27 4.55
C GLN A 72 -1.52 -4.66 4.80
N GLY A 73 -2.20 -5.24 3.82
CA GLY A 73 -2.75 -6.59 3.91
C GLY A 73 -1.66 -7.66 4.09
N LEU A 74 -0.47 -7.47 3.50
CA LEU A 74 0.69 -8.33 3.73
C LEU A 74 1.25 -8.16 5.15
N MET A 75 1.35 -6.93 5.66
CA MET A 75 1.79 -6.65 7.03
C MET A 75 0.85 -7.26 8.09
N TYR A 76 -0.47 -7.20 7.88
CA TYR A 76 -1.44 -7.86 8.77
C TYR A 76 -1.27 -9.38 8.84
N ARG A 77 -0.69 -9.98 7.80
CA ARG A 77 -0.37 -11.41 7.72
C ARG A 77 1.11 -11.69 8.04
N GLU A 78 1.81 -10.72 8.63
CA GLU A 78 3.22 -10.81 9.02
C GLU A 78 4.21 -11.07 7.87
N ARG A 79 3.79 -10.78 6.62
CA ARG A 79 4.61 -10.97 5.41
C ARG A 79 5.38 -9.69 5.07
N PHE A 80 6.27 -9.27 5.96
CA PHE A 80 6.96 -7.98 5.87
C PHE A 80 7.84 -7.83 4.63
N ASP A 81 8.59 -8.87 4.25
CA ASP A 81 9.47 -8.82 3.06
C ASP A 81 8.66 -8.57 1.77
N ALA A 82 7.51 -9.23 1.65
CA ALA A 82 6.60 -9.03 0.52
C ALA A 82 5.96 -7.63 0.55
N ALA A 83 5.66 -7.10 1.73
CA ALA A 83 5.12 -5.75 1.86
C ALA A 83 6.14 -4.68 1.47
N VAL A 84 7.42 -4.86 1.81
CA VAL A 84 8.52 -4.00 1.37
C VAL A 84 8.64 -4.04 -0.15
N ALA A 85 8.66 -5.24 -0.75
CA ALA A 85 8.75 -5.39 -2.19
C ALA A 85 7.57 -4.72 -2.94
N GLU A 86 6.35 -4.77 -2.38
CA GLU A 86 5.17 -4.14 -2.96
C GLU A 86 5.22 -2.59 -2.91
N LEU A 87 5.89 -2.03 -1.90
CA LEU A 87 6.06 -0.58 -1.74
C LEU A 87 7.38 -0.05 -2.31
N ASP A 88 8.22 -0.89 -2.89
CA ASP A 88 9.46 -0.44 -3.51
C ASP A 88 9.15 0.49 -4.70
N GLY A 89 9.76 1.68 -4.70
CA GLY A 89 9.46 2.74 -5.65
C GLY A 89 8.04 3.32 -5.57
N TRP A 90 7.29 3.08 -4.48
CA TRP A 90 5.94 3.61 -4.32
C TRP A 90 5.92 5.13 -4.10
N ALA A 91 5.12 5.83 -4.91
CA ALA A 91 4.82 7.25 -4.71
C ALA A 91 3.48 7.40 -3.98
N ALA A 92 3.54 7.77 -2.71
CA ALA A 92 2.38 8.23 -1.96
C ALA A 92 1.78 9.47 -2.65
N ARG A 93 0.44 9.55 -2.76
CA ARG A 93 -0.18 10.84 -3.10
C ARG A 93 -0.05 11.80 -1.91
N GLY A 94 1.04 12.54 -1.90
CA GLY A 94 1.35 13.58 -0.93
C GLY A 94 2.83 13.88 -1.08
N THR A 95 3.15 15.12 -1.44
CA THR A 95 4.50 15.68 -1.51
C THR A 95 5.36 15.25 -0.33
N GLY A 96 6.18 14.23 -0.55
CA GLY A 96 7.33 13.87 0.25
C GLY A 96 8.41 13.45 -0.75
N PRO A 97 9.70 13.73 -0.47
CA PRO A 97 10.78 13.31 -1.36
C PRO A 97 10.65 11.80 -1.63
N PRO A 98 11.13 11.31 -2.80
CA PRO A 98 11.18 9.88 -3.03
C PRO A 98 11.84 9.25 -1.80
N MET A 99 11.25 8.19 -1.24
CA MET A 99 12.01 7.27 -0.38
C MET A 99 13.04 6.61 -1.30
N GLY A 100 14.07 7.40 -1.65
CA GLY A 100 15.27 6.93 -2.27
C GLY A 100 15.95 6.04 -1.25
N SER A 101 16.16 4.79 -1.64
CA SER A 101 17.37 4.02 -1.38
C SER A 101 18.42 4.73 -0.50
N SER A 102 18.16 4.80 0.79
CA SER A 102 19.20 5.02 1.79
C SER A 102 19.43 3.68 2.46
N THR A 103 20.29 2.88 1.84
CA THR A 103 21.03 1.84 2.54
C THR A 103 22.00 2.53 3.51
N SER A 104 21.48 3.16 4.56
CA SER A 104 22.30 3.59 5.67
C SER A 104 21.50 3.53 6.97
N ALA A 105 21.89 2.54 7.78
CA ALA A 105 21.72 2.42 9.21
C ALA A 105 20.42 2.98 9.80
N TRP A 106 19.54 2.05 10.19
CA TRP A 106 18.57 2.23 11.27
C TRP A 106 19.28 2.76 12.54
N ARG A 107 19.55 4.06 12.62
CA ARG A 107 20.00 4.71 13.84
C ARG A 107 18.76 4.99 14.67
N TRP A 108 18.40 4.01 15.49
CA TRP A 108 17.49 4.18 16.61
C TRP A 108 17.94 5.38 17.45
N CYS A 109 17.20 6.48 17.41
CA CYS A 109 17.31 7.52 18.42
C CYS A 109 16.50 7.09 19.64
N ALA A 110 17.17 6.55 20.65
CA ALA A 110 16.62 6.45 22.01
C ALA A 110 16.50 7.86 22.62
N PRO A 111 15.47 8.17 23.42
CA PRO A 111 15.35 9.47 24.06
C PRO A 111 16.33 9.56 25.23
N ALA A 112 17.45 10.24 25.03
CA ALA A 112 18.26 10.75 26.13
C ALA A 112 18.17 12.29 26.10
N ALA A 113 17.34 12.84 26.98
CA ALA A 113 17.44 14.24 27.39
C ALA A 113 18.55 14.39 28.46
N PRO A 114 19.03 15.61 28.78
CA PRO A 114 19.16 16.82 27.97
C PRO A 114 20.61 17.36 27.97
N SER A 115 20.89 18.30 27.06
CA SER A 115 22.00 19.25 27.15
C SER A 115 23.42 18.72 26.94
N VAL A 116 23.87 18.60 25.68
CA VAL A 116 25.12 19.21 25.18
C VAL A 116 24.96 19.44 23.66
N ALA A 117 25.37 20.62 23.21
CA ALA A 117 25.28 21.11 21.85
C ALA A 117 25.81 20.13 20.78
N CYS A 118 25.05 19.94 19.70
CA CYS A 118 25.56 19.40 18.44
C CYS A 118 26.63 20.35 17.89
N SER A 119 27.89 19.96 17.95
CA SER A 119 28.93 20.52 17.10
C SER A 119 29.19 19.55 15.96
N CYS A 120 28.87 19.99 14.74
CA CYS A 120 29.24 19.30 13.51
C CYS A 120 30.75 19.33 13.38
N TRP A 121 31.41 18.19 13.59
CA TRP A 121 32.83 18.06 13.26
C TRP A 121 32.95 17.53 11.82
N THR A 122 33.28 18.42 10.88
CA THR A 122 33.71 18.04 9.53
C THR A 122 35.19 17.65 9.56
N GLY A 123 35.46 16.47 10.10
CA GLY A 123 36.77 15.83 9.99
C GLY A 123 36.93 15.16 8.63
N SER A 124 37.45 15.90 7.66
CA SER A 124 38.02 15.34 6.43
C SER A 124 39.40 14.75 6.76
N GLY A 125 39.61 13.46 6.50
CA GLY A 125 40.89 12.81 6.77
C GLY A 125 40.96 11.38 6.24
N SER A 126 41.60 11.24 5.08
CA SER A 126 42.12 10.01 4.49
C SER A 126 43.25 9.40 5.32
N TRP A 127 43.16 8.12 5.68
CA TRP A 127 43.96 6.96 5.26
C TRP A 127 43.59 5.76 6.14
#